data_AF-A0A7K8TKH5-F1
#
_entry.id   AF-A0A7K8TKH5-F1
#
_cell.length_a   1.000
_cell.length_b   1.000
_cell.length_c   1.000
_cell.angle_alpha   90.00
_cell.angle_beta   90.00
_cell.angle_gamma   90.00
#
_symmetry.space_group_name_H-M   'P 1'
#
loop_
_entity.id
_entity.type
_entity.pdbx_description
1 polymer ?
#
loop_
_entity_poly.entity_id
_entity_poly.type
_entity_poly.pdbx_seq_one_letter_code
_entity_poly.pdbx_strand_id
1 'polypeptide(L)'
;DSTSHCSSTSSSSMARTPRLVPGHRMWADRNGRHVLGLIEDYNALRKQISEGQQVLAEMEISLREVTGTKLQEPGIKVPDQASLHSFSTNIHTVQQILEEAARLLKLLWRVSLPLKVVHGTTHGIKDEGMKAEILRLRKKLSEQEKKLDSTVKYLHSANQLKEYMEKVVIDQLVLTYDVLKKARENLE
;
A
#
# COMPACT_ATOMS: atom_id res chain seq x y z
N ASP A 1 18.24 -12.41 -32.45
CA ASP A 1 17.73 -13.68 -31.92
C ASP A 1 18.02 -13.82 -30.45
N SER A 2 16.96 -13.70 -29.64
CA SER A 2 16.81 -14.33 -28.32
C SER A 2 15.38 -14.04 -27.84
N THR A 3 14.52 -15.03 -28.05
CA THR A 3 13.15 -15.12 -27.54
C THR A 3 13.14 -15.24 -26.02
N SER A 4 12.38 -14.39 -25.32
CA SER A 4 11.94 -14.67 -23.96
C SER A 4 10.44 -14.44 -23.83
N HIS A 5 9.70 -15.55 -23.81
CA HIS A 5 8.29 -15.61 -23.46
C HIS A 5 8.13 -15.35 -21.95
N CYS A 6 7.35 -14.34 -21.59
CA CYS A 6 6.87 -14.18 -20.22
C CYS A 6 5.38 -14.53 -20.17
N SER A 7 5.12 -15.80 -19.86
CA SER A 7 3.81 -16.33 -19.50
C SER A 7 3.29 -15.61 -18.25
N SER A 8 2.23 -14.83 -18.39
CA SER A 8 1.58 -14.17 -17.24
C SER A 8 0.48 -15.09 -16.71
N THR A 9 0.83 -15.87 -15.70
CA THR A 9 -0.09 -16.75 -14.96
C THR A 9 -1.12 -15.91 -14.22
N SER A 10 -2.39 -16.10 -14.57
CA SER A 10 -3.55 -15.59 -13.86
C SER A 10 -3.59 -16.14 -12.43
N SER A 11 -3.24 -15.30 -11.45
CA SER A 11 -3.50 -15.58 -10.04
C SER A 11 -4.67 -14.73 -9.56
N SER A 12 -5.69 -15.42 -9.07
CA SER A 12 -6.91 -14.88 -8.51
C SER A 12 -6.61 -13.81 -7.45
N SER A 13 -7.10 -12.59 -7.68
CA SER A 13 -7.09 -11.53 -6.67
C SER A 13 -8.16 -11.84 -5.62
N MET A 14 -7.92 -12.82 -4.76
CA MET A 14 -8.51 -12.78 -3.43
C MET A 14 -8.02 -11.48 -2.80
N ALA A 15 -8.94 -10.64 -2.33
CA ALA A 15 -8.61 -9.44 -1.58
C ALA A 15 -7.71 -9.83 -0.40
N ARG A 16 -6.40 -9.65 -0.59
CA ARG A 16 -5.40 -9.89 0.45
C ARG A 16 -5.53 -8.73 1.42
N THR A 17 -6.37 -8.90 2.44
CA THR A 17 -6.19 -8.12 3.66
C THR A 17 -4.79 -8.47 4.17
N PRO A 18 -3.86 -7.51 4.29
CA PRO A 18 -2.52 -7.81 4.80
C PRO A 18 -2.69 -8.35 6.21
N ARG A 19 -2.51 -9.66 6.38
CA ARG A 19 -2.50 -10.30 7.70
C ARG A 19 -1.20 -9.89 8.37
N LEU A 20 -1.33 -9.04 9.38
CA LEU A 20 -0.21 -8.66 10.23
C LEU A 20 0.31 -9.92 10.91
N VAL A 21 1.62 -10.14 10.81
CA VAL A 21 2.31 -11.21 11.53
C VAL A 21 2.00 -11.06 13.02
N PRO A 22 1.53 -12.11 13.72
CA PRO A 22 1.34 -12.06 15.16
C PRO A 22 2.60 -11.52 15.86
N GLY A 23 2.45 -10.41 16.59
CA GLY A 23 3.56 -9.73 17.27
C GLY A 23 4.02 -8.41 16.62
N HIS A 24 3.63 -8.13 15.38
CA HIS A 24 3.87 -6.81 14.76
C HIS A 24 2.74 -5.85 15.12
N ARG A 25 3.03 -4.93 16.05
CA ARG A 25 2.13 -3.83 16.39
C ARG A 25 2.07 -2.88 15.19
N MET A 26 0.86 -2.55 14.74
CA MET A 26 0.65 -1.58 13.67
C MET A 26 1.42 -0.30 13.98
N TRP A 27 2.24 0.18 13.03
CA TRP A 27 2.94 1.46 13.15
C TRP A 27 2.00 2.68 13.06
N ALA A 28 0.69 2.47 13.04
CA ALA A 28 -0.34 3.50 12.89
C ALA A 28 -1.46 3.38 13.93
N ASP A 29 -2.07 4.53 14.25
CA ASP A 29 -3.24 4.62 15.13
C ASP A 29 -4.47 3.92 14.52
N ARG A 30 -5.59 3.85 15.27
CA ARG A 30 -6.86 3.25 14.80
C ARG A 30 -7.42 3.94 13.54
N ASN A 31 -6.94 5.15 13.24
CA ASN A 31 -7.31 5.95 12.10
C ASN A 31 -6.27 5.82 10.96
N GLY A 32 -5.26 4.96 11.07
CA GLY A 32 -4.22 4.80 10.06
C GLY A 32 -3.22 5.96 9.98
N ARG A 33 -3.17 6.82 11.01
CA ARG A 33 -2.19 7.90 11.11
C ARG A 33 -0.95 7.42 11.84
N HIS A 34 0.19 7.76 11.28
CA HIS A 34 1.49 7.48 11.84
C HIS A 34 2.47 8.61 11.56
N VAL A 35 3.59 8.58 12.25
CA VAL A 35 4.67 9.54 12.08
C VAL A 35 5.92 8.77 11.68
N LEU A 36 6.59 9.22 10.63
CA LEU A 36 7.88 8.71 10.17
C LEU A 36 8.97 9.73 10.48
N GLY A 37 10.17 9.26 10.78
CA GLY A 37 11.33 10.09 11.05
C GLY A 37 12.54 9.21 11.33
N LEU A 38 13.73 9.80 11.37
CA LEU A 38 14.93 9.09 11.81
C LEU A 38 14.84 8.83 13.32
N ILE A 39 15.33 7.68 13.76
CA ILE A 39 15.31 7.32 15.18
C ILE A 39 16.19 8.27 16.00
N GLU A 40 17.24 8.79 15.38
CA GLU A 40 18.17 9.79 15.90
C GLU A 40 17.44 11.10 16.21
N ASP A 41 16.62 11.60 15.27
CA ASP A 41 15.84 12.83 15.45
C ASP A 41 14.81 12.69 16.56
N TYR A 42 14.16 11.53 16.65
CA TYR A 42 13.25 11.21 17.75
C TYR A 42 13.96 11.18 19.10
N ASN A 43 15.14 10.55 19.17
CA ASN A 43 15.93 10.51 20.40
C ASN A 43 16.42 11.90 20.81
N ALA A 44 16.85 12.74 19.85
CA ALA A 44 17.21 14.13 20.11
C ALA A 44 16.02 14.94 20.64
N LEU A 45 14.83 14.74 20.07
CA LEU A 45 13.60 15.42 20.53
C LEU A 45 13.24 15.00 21.96
N ARG A 46 13.34 13.70 22.26
CA ARG A 46 13.14 13.21 23.63
C ARG A 46 14.12 13.83 24.61
N LYS A 47 15.39 13.95 24.22
CA LYS A 47 16.43 14.58 25.04
C LYS A 47 16.08 16.04 25.34
N GLN A 48 15.72 16.83 24.33
CA GLN A 48 15.30 18.23 24.52
C GLN A 48 14.13 18.36 25.51
N ILE A 49 13.11 17.50 25.37
CA ILE A 49 11.96 17.51 26.29
C ILE A 49 12.38 17.18 27.73
N SER A 50 13.23 16.16 27.92
CA SER A 50 13.70 15.79 29.27
C SER A 50 14.59 16.86 29.91
N GLU A 51 15.49 17.48 29.14
CA GLU A 51 16.31 18.61 29.61
C GLU A 51 15.43 19.81 29.98
N GLY A 52 14.41 20.12 29.18
CA GLY A 52 13.44 21.18 29.49
C GLY A 52 12.67 20.92 30.78
N GLN A 53 12.26 19.67 31.02
CA GLN A 53 11.60 19.27 32.28
C GLN A 53 12.51 19.48 33.49
N GLN A 54 13.80 19.17 33.38
CA GLN A 54 14.76 19.37 34.45
C GLN A 54 14.92 20.86 34.78
N VAL A 55 15.13 21.71 33.77
CA VAL A 55 15.29 23.17 33.98
C VAL A 55 14.02 23.77 34.59
N LEU A 56 12.84 23.31 34.16
CA LEU A 56 11.57 23.75 34.76
C LEU A 56 11.43 23.34 36.22
N ALA A 57 11.84 22.12 36.58
CA ALA A 57 11.81 21.65 37.97
C ALA A 57 12.77 22.47 38.86
N GLU A 58 13.98 22.77 38.39
CA GLU A 58 14.94 23.64 39.09
C GLU A 58 14.35 25.05 39.29
N MET A 59 13.71 25.59 38.25
CA MET A 59 13.05 26.89 38.31
C MET A 59 11.86 26.91 39.29
N GLU A 60 11.09 25.82 39.38
CA GLU A 60 10.00 25.68 40.35
C GLU A 60 10.54 25.65 41.80
N ILE A 61 11.66 24.94 42.04
CA ILE A 61 12.31 24.90 43.36
C ILE A 61 12.75 26.31 43.76
N SER A 62 13.47 27.03 42.88
CA SER A 62 13.90 28.41 43.16
C SER A 62 12.72 29.34 43.43
N LEU A 63 11.61 29.21 42.68
CA LEU A 63 10.40 30.00 42.90
C LEU A 63 9.74 29.69 44.26
N ARG A 64 9.73 28.41 44.66
CA ARG A 64 9.21 27.97 45.95
C ARG A 64 10.08 28.45 47.11
N GLU A 65 11.39 28.54 46.96
CA GLU A 65 12.29 29.13 47.97
C GLU A 65 12.01 30.63 48.17
N VAL A 66 11.78 31.37 47.08
CA VAL A 66 11.42 32.79 47.13
C VAL A 66 10.02 33.01 47.72
N THR A 67 9.07 32.09 47.49
CA THR A 67 7.66 32.26 47.91
C THR A 67 7.35 31.60 49.27
N GLY A 68 8.09 30.55 49.64
CA GLY A 68 7.95 29.76 50.87
C GLY A 68 8.59 30.40 52.10
N THR A 69 9.37 31.47 51.92
CA THR A 69 9.87 32.32 53.00
C THR A 69 8.79 33.27 53.51
N LYS A 70 7.70 32.71 54.04
CA LYS A 70 6.76 33.44 54.91
C LYS A 70 6.80 32.86 56.31
N LEU A 71 7.76 33.34 57.09
CA LEU A 71 7.66 33.59 58.54
C LEU A 71 8.98 34.20 59.07
N GLN A 72 9.36 35.40 58.60
CA GLN A 72 10.06 36.38 59.47
C GLN A 72 10.07 37.79 58.86
N GLU A 73 9.37 38.67 59.59
CA GLU A 73 9.43 40.14 59.67
C GLU A 73 9.16 41.07 58.47
N PRO A 74 8.50 42.22 58.73
CA PRO A 74 8.19 43.25 57.74
C PRO A 74 9.45 44.09 57.45
N GLY A 75 10.30 43.58 56.57
CA GLY A 75 11.38 44.34 55.95
C GLY A 75 11.49 43.91 54.50
N ILE A 76 11.34 44.84 53.56
CA ILE A 76 11.42 44.60 52.12
C ILE A 76 12.81 44.04 51.80
N LYS A 77 12.97 42.72 51.77
CA LYS A 77 14.15 42.06 51.21
C LYS A 77 13.89 41.88 49.72
N VAL A 78 14.46 42.78 48.93
CA VAL A 78 14.56 42.64 47.47
C VAL A 78 15.15 41.24 47.17
N PRO A 79 14.56 40.45 46.26
CA PRO A 79 15.15 39.18 45.85
C PRO A 79 16.61 39.38 45.44
N ASP A 80 17.50 38.51 45.89
CA ASP A 80 18.93 38.64 45.61
C ASP A 80 19.17 38.75 44.09
N GLN A 81 19.95 39.73 43.65
CA GLN A 81 20.17 40.03 42.22
C GLN A 81 20.68 38.79 41.46
N ALA A 82 21.42 37.91 42.15
CA ALA A 82 21.89 36.63 41.64
C ALA A 82 20.74 35.64 41.33
N SER A 83 19.67 35.62 42.14
CA SER A 83 18.49 34.76 41.93
C SER A 83 17.63 35.19 40.74
N LEU A 84 17.55 36.50 40.49
CA LEU A 84 16.84 37.02 39.32
C LEU A 84 17.64 36.76 38.03
N HIS A 85 18.97 36.86 38.09
CA HIS A 85 19.84 36.54 36.97
C HIS A 85 19.83 35.05 36.61
N SER A 86 19.85 34.15 37.60
CA SER A 86 19.71 32.70 37.36
C SER A 86 18.34 32.37 36.77
N PHE A 87 17.26 33.00 37.25
CA PHE A 87 15.92 32.82 36.69
C PHE A 87 15.83 33.28 35.23
N SER A 88 16.37 34.46 34.91
CA SER A 88 16.46 34.94 33.52
C SER A 88 17.26 34.01 32.61
N THR A 89 18.31 33.39 33.15
CA THR A 89 19.15 32.44 32.41
C THR A 89 18.39 31.15 32.14
N ASN A 90 17.66 30.63 33.13
CA ASN A 90 16.80 29.45 32.98
C ASN A 90 15.68 29.70 31.96
N ILE A 91 15.06 30.87 31.96
CA ILE A 91 14.07 31.26 30.93
C ILE A 91 14.69 31.19 29.53
N HIS A 92 15.88 31.77 29.35
CA HIS A 92 16.57 31.74 28.06
C HIS A 92 16.91 30.30 27.64
N THR A 93 17.36 29.46 28.56
CA THR A 93 17.63 28.02 28.31
C THR A 93 16.36 27.28 27.89
N VAL A 94 15.23 27.49 28.59
CA VAL A 94 13.95 26.87 28.22
C VAL A 94 13.50 27.34 26.84
N GLN A 95 13.68 28.62 26.50
CA GLN A 95 13.38 29.14 25.17
C GLN A 95 14.20 28.40 24.09
N GLN A 96 15.51 28.25 24.28
CA GLN A 96 16.37 27.53 23.34
C GLN A 96 15.95 26.06 23.17
N ILE A 97 15.60 25.39 24.28
CA ILE A 97 15.11 24.00 24.26
C ILE A 97 13.82 23.88 23.44
N LEU A 98 12.88 24.82 23.62
CA LEU A 98 11.63 24.83 22.86
C LEU A 98 11.85 25.11 21.37
N GLU A 99 12.75 26.03 21.04
CA GLU A 99 13.13 26.33 19.66
C GLU A 99 13.77 25.11 18.98
N GLU A 100 14.65 24.39 19.67
CA GLU A 100 15.29 23.18 19.16
C GLU A 100 14.31 22.01 19.04
N ALA A 101 13.42 21.82 20.02
CA ALA A 101 12.33 20.85 19.92
C ALA A 101 11.41 21.14 18.72
N ALA A 102 11.08 22.41 18.47
CA ALA A 102 10.30 22.83 17.30
C ALA A 102 11.06 22.60 15.99
N ARG A 103 12.39 22.77 15.98
CA ARG A 103 13.25 22.45 14.82
C ARG A 103 13.23 20.95 14.53
N LEU A 104 13.40 20.11 15.56
CA LEU A 104 13.39 18.66 15.45
C LEU A 104 12.03 18.13 14.99
N LEU A 105 10.92 18.69 15.47
CA LEU A 105 9.57 18.32 15.03
C LEU A 105 9.35 18.48 13.51
N LYS A 106 10.04 19.40 12.85
CA LYS A 106 9.99 19.58 11.39
C LYS A 106 10.64 18.45 10.61
N LEU A 107 11.48 17.64 11.27
CA LEU A 107 12.14 16.46 10.67
C LEU A 107 11.23 15.22 10.67
N LEU A 108 10.11 15.27 11.41
CA LEU A 108 9.12 14.21 11.44
C LEU A 108 8.02 14.44 10.39
N TRP A 109 7.62 13.35 9.74
CA TRP A 109 6.66 13.32 8.65
C TRP A 109 5.37 12.66 9.12
N ARG A 110 4.25 13.36 9.03
CA ARG A 110 2.94 12.77 9.30
C ARG A 110 2.47 12.02 8.07
N VAL A 111 2.24 10.72 8.21
CA VAL A 111 1.68 9.88 7.16
C VAL A 111 0.31 9.42 7.60
N SER A 112 -0.67 9.64 6.73
CA SER A 112 -1.99 9.05 6.89
C SER A 112 -2.18 8.11 5.72
N LEU A 113 -2.61 6.88 6.00
CA LEU A 113 -3.22 6.07 4.96
C LEU A 113 -4.38 6.88 4.37
N PRO A 114 -4.62 6.82 3.04
CA PRO A 114 -5.87 7.34 2.50
C PRO A 114 -6.99 6.54 3.15
N LEU A 115 -7.54 7.07 4.25
CA LEU A 115 -8.76 6.54 4.81
C LEU A 115 -9.76 6.57 3.67
N LYS A 116 -10.57 5.52 3.56
CA LYS A 116 -11.87 5.62 2.91
C LYS A 116 -12.68 6.64 3.70
N VAL A 117 -12.42 7.92 3.49
CA VAL A 117 -13.24 9.01 3.95
C VAL A 117 -14.52 8.88 3.14
N VAL A 118 -15.52 8.32 3.81
CA VAL A 118 -16.92 8.47 3.49
C VAL A 118 -17.15 9.95 3.18
N HIS A 119 -17.43 10.22 1.89
CA HIS A 119 -17.86 11.47 1.27
C HIS A 119 -16.87 12.63 1.11
N GLY A 120 -16.58 12.94 -0.15
CA GLY A 120 -15.90 14.16 -0.61
C GLY A 120 -15.67 14.12 -2.12
N THR A 121 -16.76 14.19 -2.90
CA THR A 121 -16.97 14.56 -4.33
C THR A 121 -15.96 14.23 -5.45
N THR A 122 -14.66 14.03 -5.20
CA THR A 122 -13.66 13.73 -6.24
C THR A 122 -13.37 12.23 -6.38
N HIS A 123 -13.56 11.45 -5.31
CA HIS A 123 -13.37 9.99 -5.36
C HIS A 123 -14.55 9.25 -6.02
N GLY A 124 -15.78 9.77 -5.91
CA GLY A 124 -16.96 9.14 -6.52
C GLY A 124 -16.91 9.11 -8.05
N ILE A 125 -16.30 10.12 -8.69
CA ILE A 125 -16.17 10.17 -10.16
C ILE A 125 -15.14 9.14 -10.65
N LYS A 126 -14.00 9.01 -9.95
CA LYS A 126 -12.98 7.99 -10.28
C LYS A 126 -13.48 6.58 -9.98
N ASP A 127 -14.20 6.38 -8.89
CA ASP A 127 -14.82 5.09 -8.54
C ASP A 127 -15.88 4.66 -9.57
N GLU A 128 -16.77 5.58 -10.00
CA GLU A 128 -17.74 5.27 -11.05
C GLU A 128 -17.09 5.04 -12.42
N GLY A 129 -16.05 5.79 -12.77
CA GLY A 129 -15.29 5.55 -13.99
C GLY A 129 -14.67 4.14 -14.02
N MET A 130 -14.11 3.70 -12.89
CA MET A 130 -13.57 2.34 -12.77
C MET A 130 -14.66 1.27 -12.81
N LYS A 131 -15.82 1.48 -12.18
CA LYS A 131 -16.95 0.54 -12.26
C LYS A 131 -17.49 0.41 -13.69
N ALA A 132 -17.65 1.52 -14.40
CA ALA A 132 -18.07 1.52 -15.80
C ALA A 132 -17.07 0.76 -16.68
N GLU A 133 -15.77 0.96 -16.46
CA GLU A 133 -14.71 0.26 -17.19
C GLU A 133 -14.72 -1.25 -16.90
N ILE A 134 -14.92 -1.67 -15.65
CA ILE A 134 -15.07 -3.09 -15.29
C ILE A 134 -16.27 -3.72 -16.03
N LEU A 135 -17.42 -3.05 -16.07
CA LEU A 135 -18.59 -3.53 -16.80
C LEU A 135 -18.31 -3.64 -18.30
N ARG A 136 -17.63 -2.63 -18.88
CA ARG A 136 -17.24 -2.63 -20.30
C ARG A 136 -16.30 -3.79 -20.62
N LEU A 137 -15.33 -4.07 -19.75
CA LEU A 137 -14.39 -5.18 -19.92
C LEU A 137 -15.11 -6.53 -19.79
N ARG A 138 -16.00 -6.70 -18.82
CA ARG A 138 -16.83 -7.91 -18.69
C ARG A 138 -17.69 -8.17 -19.93
N LYS A 139 -18.28 -7.12 -20.51
CA LYS A 139 -19.04 -7.22 -21.76
C LYS A 139 -18.16 -7.70 -22.92
N LYS A 140 -16.98 -7.10 -23.10
CA LYS A 140 -16.01 -7.54 -24.14
C LYS A 140 -15.57 -8.98 -23.94
N LEU A 141 -15.32 -9.40 -22.70
CA LEU A 141 -14.93 -10.78 -22.37
C LEU A 141 -16.05 -11.74 -22.80
N SER A 142 -17.30 -11.45 -22.44
CA SER A 142 -18.45 -12.29 -22.82
C SER A 142 -18.66 -12.36 -24.34
N GLU A 143 -18.43 -11.25 -25.06
CA GLU A 143 -18.47 -11.25 -26.53
C GLU A 143 -17.39 -12.15 -27.13
N GLN A 144 -16.16 -12.12 -26.58
CA GLN A 144 -15.08 -12.99 -27.02
C GLN A 144 -15.33 -14.46 -26.70
N GLU A 145 -15.87 -14.78 -25.52
CA GLU A 145 -16.26 -16.14 -25.14
C GLU A 145 -17.30 -16.73 -26.09
N LYS A 146 -18.33 -15.95 -26.46
CA LYS A 146 -19.34 -16.39 -27.44
C LYS A 146 -18.76 -16.64 -28.83
N LYS A 147 -17.85 -15.78 -29.28
CA LYS A 147 -17.16 -15.98 -30.58
C LYS A 147 -16.27 -17.21 -30.56
N LEU A 148 -15.57 -17.45 -29.45
CA LEU A 148 -14.74 -18.63 -29.26
C LEU A 148 -15.59 -19.91 -29.30
N ASP A 149 -16.67 -19.98 -28.53
CA ASP A 149 -17.59 -21.12 -28.51
C ASP A 149 -18.15 -21.45 -29.90
N SER A 150 -18.55 -20.42 -30.65
CA SER A 150 -19.03 -20.58 -32.03
C SER A 150 -17.95 -21.13 -32.95
N THR A 151 -16.71 -20.65 -32.80
CA THR A 151 -15.57 -21.11 -33.61
C THR A 151 -15.20 -22.56 -33.28
N VAL A 152 -15.23 -22.95 -32.00
CA VAL A 152 -14.99 -24.32 -31.57
C VAL A 152 -16.03 -25.27 -32.18
N LYS A 153 -17.31 -24.91 -32.14
CA LYS A 153 -18.39 -25.69 -32.77
C LYS A 153 -18.18 -25.86 -34.27
N TYR A 154 -17.86 -24.76 -34.96
CA TYR A 154 -17.56 -24.79 -36.39
C TYR A 154 -16.36 -25.71 -36.72
N LEU A 155 -15.25 -25.58 -35.99
CA LEU A 155 -14.07 -26.42 -36.17
C LEU A 155 -14.38 -27.90 -35.92
N HIS A 156 -15.21 -28.20 -34.92
CA HIS A 156 -15.64 -29.56 -34.63
C HIS A 156 -16.43 -30.15 -35.80
N SER A 157 -17.42 -29.43 -36.32
CA SER A 157 -18.19 -29.87 -37.50
C SER A 157 -17.32 -30.01 -38.75
N ALA A 158 -16.40 -29.08 -38.99
CA ALA A 158 -15.47 -29.15 -40.11
C ALA A 158 -14.55 -30.38 -40.00
N ASN A 159 -14.07 -30.70 -38.80
CA ASN A 159 -13.23 -31.89 -38.60
C ASN A 159 -14.03 -33.20 -38.76
N GLN A 160 -15.27 -33.27 -38.27
CA GLN A 160 -16.15 -34.42 -38.52
C GLN A 160 -16.40 -34.65 -40.01
N LEU A 161 -16.64 -33.57 -40.78
CA LEU A 161 -16.80 -33.67 -42.23
C LEU A 161 -15.52 -34.16 -42.90
N LYS A 162 -14.36 -33.65 -42.48
CA LYS A 162 -13.06 -34.08 -42.98
C LYS A 162 -12.85 -35.59 -42.75
N GLU A 163 -13.10 -36.08 -41.53
CA GLU A 163 -12.97 -37.50 -41.18
C GLU A 163 -13.92 -38.38 -42.01
N TYR A 164 -15.16 -37.93 -42.22
CA TYR A 164 -16.11 -38.62 -43.10
C TYR A 164 -15.61 -38.68 -44.55
N MET A 165 -15.13 -37.56 -45.08
CA MET A 165 -14.60 -37.50 -46.45
C MET A 165 -13.35 -38.37 -46.61
N GLU A 166 -12.44 -38.38 -45.64
CA GLU A 166 -11.26 -39.24 -45.62
C GLU A 166 -11.67 -40.72 -45.71
N LYS A 167 -12.69 -41.13 -44.95
CA LYS A 167 -13.22 -42.50 -45.04
C LYS A 167 -13.75 -42.83 -46.44
N VAL A 168 -14.56 -41.94 -47.04
CA VAL A 168 -15.11 -42.14 -48.38
C VAL A 168 -14.00 -42.25 -49.43
N VAL A 169 -12.98 -41.40 -49.34
CA VAL A 169 -11.82 -41.46 -50.24
C VAL A 169 -11.06 -42.77 -50.08
N ILE A 170 -10.80 -43.22 -48.86
CA ILE A 170 -10.14 -44.49 -48.58
C ILE A 170 -10.95 -45.66 -49.15
N ASP A 171 -12.25 -45.71 -48.87
CA ASP A 171 -13.15 -46.77 -49.36
C ASP A 171 -13.12 -46.82 -50.90
N GLN A 172 -13.14 -45.67 -51.57
CA GLN A 172 -13.06 -45.60 -53.03
C GLN A 172 -11.71 -46.05 -53.57
N LEU A 173 -10.59 -45.68 -52.92
CA LEU A 173 -9.25 -46.11 -53.31
C LEU A 173 -9.10 -47.64 -53.20
N VAL A 174 -9.66 -48.26 -52.16
CA VAL A 174 -9.68 -49.72 -52.00
C VAL A 174 -10.45 -50.38 -53.13
N LEU A 175 -11.67 -49.91 -53.43
CA LEU A 175 -12.47 -50.44 -54.54
C LEU A 175 -11.75 -50.32 -55.89
N THR A 176 -11.12 -49.18 -56.16
CA THR A 176 -10.34 -48.97 -57.39
C THR A 176 -9.14 -49.90 -57.45
N TYR A 177 -8.40 -50.07 -56.35
CA TYR A 177 -7.30 -51.01 -56.27
C TYR A 177 -7.75 -52.44 -56.57
N ASP A 178 -8.86 -52.90 -55.99
CA ASP A 178 -9.39 -54.25 -56.20
C ASP A 178 -9.80 -54.49 -57.65
N VAL A 179 -10.42 -53.49 -58.31
CA VAL A 179 -10.76 -53.56 -59.74
C VAL A 179 -9.51 -53.66 -60.60
N LEU A 180 -8.49 -52.83 -60.34
CA LEU A 180 -7.22 -52.86 -61.08
C LEU A 180 -6.47 -54.18 -60.86
N LYS A 181 -6.48 -54.71 -59.64
CA LYS A 181 -5.88 -56.01 -59.30
C LYS A 181 -6.53 -57.15 -60.08
N LYS A 182 -7.86 -57.22 -60.10
CA LYS A 182 -8.61 -58.21 -60.90
C LYS A 182 -8.36 -58.06 -62.40
N ALA A 183 -8.31 -56.83 -62.91
CA ALA A 183 -8.02 -56.58 -64.31
C ALA A 183 -6.61 -57.08 -64.70
N ARG A 184 -5.61 -56.90 -63.81
CA ARG A 184 -4.26 -57.44 -64.00
C ARG A 184 -4.26 -58.97 -63.97
N GLU A 185 -4.90 -59.58 -62.97
CA GLU A 185 -5.01 -61.05 -62.87
C GLU A 185 -5.70 -61.68 -64.09
N ASN A 186 -6.59 -60.96 -64.77
CA ASN A 186 -7.23 -61.43 -66.00
C ASN A 186 -6.33 -61.33 -67.25
N LEU A 187 -5.24 -60.55 -67.19
CA LEU A 187 -4.31 -60.34 -68.30
C LEU A 187 -3.04 -61.21 -68.18
N GLU A 188 -2.74 -61.69 -66.97
CA GLU A 188 -1.68 -62.67 -66.68
C GLU A 188 -2.17 -64.11 -66.94
#